data_AF-A0A2K2VGV1-F1
#
_entry.id   AF-A0A2K2VGV1-F1
#
_cell.length_a   1.000
_cell.length_b   1.000
_cell.length_c   1.000
_cell.angle_alpha   90.00
_cell.angle_beta   90.00
_cell.angle_gamma   90.00
#
_symmetry.space_group_name_H-M   'P 1'
#
loop_
_entity.id
_entity.type
_entity.pdbx_description
1 polymer ?
#
loop_
_entity_poly.entity_id
_entity_poly.type
_entity_poly.pdbx_seq_one_letter_code
_entity_poly.pdbx_strand_id
1 'polypeptide(L)'
;MYFSIIQEREIGLGNKLSDKIKIVAAGNPSNWSTAAITAENLPEPLINRMVVFYVDPPTVHEWLDYMSRKGLLNESVMAYLLVAPGALLVTESELEKIRELEHTYGRPINFNTPRSWAILSAILNTPQIRKLVDIYRSGTGGNEETMARIQLESIVYGTIGPIRGREFMIYLKATPDSPTEILADPEKYLEKYANEMSRASETEASEKLSKLIISLFSLGKYVAEKYATEPDRVKAENELRESAEKIARLITAIFSGKHPRIIPELVAPLIYGVLSYRGERRDEITTRILGELVKNPQLRASKYFMLIYRVLQRRERR
;
A
#
# COMPACT_ATOMS: atom_id res chain seq x y z
N MET A 1 36.85 -13.04 2.51
CA MET A 1 36.40 -12.27 3.69
C MET A 1 35.36 -13.02 4.51
N TYR A 2 34.23 -13.45 3.94
CA TYR A 2 33.15 -14.14 4.69
C TYR A 2 33.60 -15.42 5.41
N PHE A 3 34.48 -16.23 4.81
CA PHE A 3 35.04 -17.42 5.45
C PHE A 3 35.82 -17.10 6.74
N SER A 4 36.71 -16.11 6.73
CA SER A 4 37.49 -15.78 7.93
C SER A 4 36.60 -15.30 9.09
N ILE A 5 35.56 -14.51 8.79
CA ILE A 5 34.63 -14.04 9.82
C ILE A 5 33.73 -15.17 10.33
N ILE A 6 33.11 -15.95 9.44
CA ILE A 6 32.10 -16.95 9.81
C ILE A 6 32.74 -18.25 10.31
N GLN A 7 33.79 -18.73 9.64
CA GLN A 7 34.44 -20.01 9.93
C GLN A 7 35.57 -19.85 10.95
N GLU A 8 36.46 -18.88 10.77
CA GLU A 8 37.65 -18.72 11.63
C GLU A 8 37.36 -17.84 12.85
N ARG A 9 36.23 -17.11 12.84
CA ARG A 9 35.89 -16.06 13.82
C ARG A 9 37.01 -15.03 13.91
N GLU A 10 37.57 -14.62 12.79
CA GLU A 10 38.68 -13.66 12.72
C GLU A 10 38.32 -12.44 11.88
N ILE A 11 38.84 -11.27 12.29
CA ILE A 11 38.78 -10.03 11.49
C ILE A 11 40.20 -9.53 11.26
N GLY A 12 40.63 -9.53 9.99
CA GLY A 12 42.02 -9.21 9.63
C GLY A 12 42.96 -10.38 9.90
N LEU A 13 44.26 -10.11 10.06
CA LEU A 13 45.26 -11.15 10.29
C LEU A 13 45.35 -11.48 11.79
N GLY A 14 44.64 -12.54 12.22
CA GLY A 14 44.80 -13.15 13.54
C GLY A 14 44.02 -12.53 14.69
N ASN A 15 43.18 -11.51 14.47
CA ASN A 15 42.33 -10.97 15.54
C ASN A 15 41.08 -11.83 15.72
N LYS A 16 41.10 -12.71 16.73
CA LYS A 16 39.96 -13.56 17.07
C LYS A 16 38.81 -12.76 17.70
N LEU A 17 37.61 -13.01 17.21
CA LEU A 17 36.36 -12.54 17.78
C LEU A 17 36.06 -13.29 19.07
N SER A 18 35.70 -12.55 20.12
CA SER A 18 35.22 -13.13 21.38
C SER A 18 34.06 -14.10 21.16
N ASP A 19 33.99 -15.17 21.96
CA ASP A 19 32.89 -16.14 21.95
C ASP A 19 31.52 -15.53 22.27
N LYS A 20 31.51 -14.38 22.93
CA LYS A 20 30.28 -13.63 23.24
C LYS A 20 29.69 -12.91 22.04
N ILE A 21 30.42 -12.80 20.93
CA ILE A 21 29.96 -12.16 19.70
C ILE A 21 29.10 -13.16 18.91
N LYS A 22 27.92 -12.70 18.49
CA LYS A 22 27.08 -13.41 17.51
C LYS A 22 27.23 -12.76 16.14
N ILE A 23 27.42 -13.59 15.12
CA ILE A 23 27.54 -13.16 13.73
C ILE A 23 26.18 -13.36 13.07
N VAL A 24 25.64 -12.29 12.50
CA VAL A 24 24.39 -12.30 11.74
C VAL A 24 24.70 -11.78 10.35
N ALA A 25 24.32 -12.54 9.33
CA ALA A 25 24.43 -12.16 7.93
C ALA A 25 23.04 -12.11 7.30
N ALA A 26 22.87 -11.22 6.33
CA ALA A 26 21.68 -11.12 5.51
C ALA A 26 22.10 -10.98 4.05
N GLY A 27 21.39 -11.68 3.17
CA GLY A 27 21.62 -11.65 1.73
C GLY A 27 20.30 -11.86 0.99
N ASN A 28 20.25 -11.40 -0.25
CA ASN A 28 19.12 -11.68 -1.13
C ASN A 28 19.37 -13.00 -1.84
N PRO A 29 18.32 -13.80 -2.09
CA PRO A 29 18.37 -14.88 -3.06
C PRO A 29 18.90 -14.40 -4.41
N SER A 30 19.61 -15.26 -5.14
CA SER A 30 20.15 -14.95 -6.47
C SER A 30 19.06 -14.54 -7.46
N ASN A 31 17.86 -15.06 -7.29
CA ASN A 31 16.71 -14.74 -8.13
C ASN A 31 16.02 -13.42 -7.75
N TRP A 32 16.48 -12.68 -6.74
CA TRP A 32 15.91 -11.39 -6.31
C TRP A 32 16.81 -10.19 -6.60
N SER A 33 17.86 -10.38 -7.38
CA SER A 33 18.85 -9.34 -7.70
C SER A 33 19.04 -9.23 -9.20
N THR A 34 19.07 -8.00 -9.75
CA THR A 34 19.58 -7.78 -11.10
C THR A 34 21.10 -7.89 -11.13
N ALA A 35 21.77 -7.55 -10.02
CA ALA A 35 23.19 -7.82 -9.80
C ALA A 35 23.52 -9.32 -9.61
N ALA A 36 22.56 -10.23 -9.87
CA ALA A 36 22.71 -11.68 -9.79
C ALA A 36 23.84 -12.26 -10.63
N ILE A 37 24.41 -11.52 -11.57
CA ILE A 37 25.68 -11.88 -12.22
C ILE A 37 26.80 -12.09 -11.18
N THR A 38 26.68 -11.49 -9.98
CA THR A 38 27.63 -11.65 -8.87
C THR A 38 27.03 -12.32 -7.62
N ALA A 39 25.71 -12.58 -7.59
CA ALA A 39 25.07 -13.24 -6.46
C ALA A 39 25.13 -14.76 -6.62
N GLU A 40 26.30 -15.34 -6.34
CA GLU A 40 26.43 -16.78 -6.20
C GLU A 40 25.68 -17.26 -4.94
N ASN A 41 25.18 -18.50 -4.99
CA ASN A 41 24.69 -19.15 -3.78
C ASN A 41 25.80 -19.16 -2.73
N LEU A 42 25.44 -18.95 -1.46
CA LEU A 42 26.39 -19.12 -0.37
C LEU A 42 27.02 -20.52 -0.47
N PRO A 43 28.36 -20.64 -0.43
CA PRO A 43 29.02 -21.93 -0.45
C PRO A 43 28.50 -22.84 0.67
N GLU A 44 28.24 -24.12 0.35
CA GLU A 44 27.76 -25.11 1.33
C GLU A 44 28.53 -25.13 2.66
N PRO A 45 29.88 -24.96 2.70
CA PRO A 45 30.61 -24.95 3.96
C PRO A 45 30.24 -23.78 4.89
N LEU A 46 29.72 -22.66 4.36
CA LEU A 46 29.21 -21.56 5.16
C LEU A 46 27.79 -21.84 5.64
N ILE A 47 26.94 -22.41 4.77
CA ILE A 47 25.56 -22.78 5.11
C ILE A 47 25.55 -23.78 6.28
N ASN A 48 26.39 -24.81 6.24
CA ASN A 48 26.47 -25.85 7.27
C ASN A 48 26.97 -25.36 8.64
N ARG A 49 27.43 -24.10 8.74
CA ARG A 49 27.93 -23.48 9.98
C ARG A 49 27.02 -22.37 10.52
N MET A 50 25.91 -22.10 9.83
CA MET A 50 24.96 -21.06 10.20
C MET A 50 23.57 -21.64 10.42
N VAL A 51 22.80 -21.01 11.31
CA VAL A 51 21.35 -21.20 11.31
C VAL A 51 20.79 -20.28 10.25
N VAL A 52 20.28 -20.87 9.15
CA VAL A 52 19.74 -20.11 8.02
C VAL A 52 18.24 -19.97 8.19
N PHE A 53 17.76 -18.72 8.15
CA PHE A 53 16.34 -18.39 8.13
C PHE A 53 15.99 -17.82 6.75
N TYR A 54 15.06 -18.47 6.05
CA TYR A 54 14.45 -17.91 4.86
C TYR A 54 13.33 -16.96 5.28
N VAL A 55 13.43 -15.71 4.89
CA VAL A 55 12.44 -14.67 5.21
C VAL A 55 11.63 -14.43 3.95
N ASP A 56 10.37 -14.83 3.98
CA ASP A 56 9.43 -14.56 2.91
C ASP A 56 9.20 -13.05 2.75
N PRO A 57 8.93 -12.57 1.52
CA PRO A 57 8.57 -11.18 1.31
C PRO A 57 7.22 -10.90 2.02
N PRO A 58 7.00 -9.67 2.51
CA PRO A 58 5.73 -9.34 3.16
C PRO A 58 4.58 -9.46 2.16
N THR A 59 3.42 -9.86 2.65
CA THR A 59 2.17 -9.69 1.90
C THR A 59 1.83 -8.19 1.77
N VAL A 60 0.98 -7.84 0.79
CA VAL A 60 0.49 -6.46 0.63
C VAL A 60 -0.14 -5.95 1.92
N HIS A 61 -0.97 -6.74 2.60
CA HIS A 61 -1.61 -6.30 3.84
C HIS A 61 -0.62 -6.05 4.98
N GLU A 62 0.41 -6.87 5.13
CA GLU A 62 1.48 -6.64 6.12
C GLU A 62 2.28 -5.38 5.80
N TRP A 63 2.57 -5.16 4.51
CA TRP A 63 3.24 -3.95 4.05
C TRP A 63 2.39 -2.69 4.30
N LEU A 64 1.09 -2.74 3.98
CA LEU A 64 0.14 -1.64 4.24
C LEU A 64 0.01 -1.32 5.73
N ASP A 65 -0.09 -2.34 6.58
CA ASP A 65 -0.10 -2.18 8.04
C ASP A 65 1.20 -1.54 8.55
N TYR A 66 2.36 -1.99 8.05
CA TYR A 66 3.64 -1.38 8.36
C TYR A 66 3.69 0.11 7.96
N MET A 67 3.30 0.44 6.73
CA MET A 67 3.33 1.81 6.21
C MET A 67 2.33 2.74 6.89
N SER A 68 1.14 2.23 7.23
CA SER A 68 0.14 2.96 8.01
C SER A 68 0.65 3.29 9.43
N ARG A 69 1.33 2.34 10.08
CA ARG A 69 1.95 2.56 11.41
C ARG A 69 3.07 3.58 11.36
N LYS A 70 3.87 3.57 10.29
CA LYS A 70 4.92 4.57 10.08
C LYS A 70 4.39 5.95 9.69
N GLY A 71 3.10 6.08 9.35
CA GLY A 71 2.57 7.31 8.81
C GLY A 71 3.28 7.68 7.51
N LEU A 72 3.48 6.71 6.62
CA LEU A 72 4.09 6.93 5.31
C LEU A 72 3.24 6.41 4.17
N LEU A 73 2.07 5.81 4.47
CA LEU A 73 1.15 5.28 3.47
C LEU A 73 0.58 6.39 2.59
N ASN A 74 0.69 6.23 1.28
CA ASN A 74 0.06 7.06 0.26
C ASN A 74 -1.13 6.29 -0.36
N GLU A 75 -2.22 7.01 -0.60
CA GLU A 75 -3.48 6.45 -1.09
C GLU A 75 -3.37 5.80 -2.47
N SER A 76 -2.60 6.39 -3.39
CA SER A 76 -2.44 5.86 -4.74
C SER A 76 -1.61 4.58 -4.73
N VAL A 77 -0.53 4.54 -3.93
CA VAL A 77 0.31 3.34 -3.75
C VAL A 77 -0.51 2.20 -3.15
N MET A 78 -1.31 2.50 -2.12
CA MET A 78 -2.21 1.51 -1.54
C MET A 78 -3.20 0.99 -2.57
N ALA A 79 -3.85 1.90 -3.32
CA ALA A 79 -4.85 1.53 -4.30
C ALA A 79 -4.28 0.57 -5.35
N TYR A 80 -3.12 0.91 -5.90
CA TYR A 80 -2.45 0.10 -6.89
C TYR A 80 -2.08 -1.29 -6.36
N LEU A 81 -1.46 -1.38 -5.17
CA LEU A 81 -1.03 -2.67 -4.61
C LEU A 81 -2.21 -3.58 -4.19
N LEU A 82 -3.38 -3.01 -3.89
CA LEU A 82 -4.58 -3.82 -3.63
C LEU A 82 -5.17 -4.41 -4.91
N VAL A 83 -5.09 -3.72 -6.05
CA VAL A 83 -5.54 -4.24 -7.35
C VAL A 83 -4.50 -5.16 -7.98
N ALA A 84 -3.22 -4.84 -7.83
CA ALA A 84 -2.11 -5.61 -8.35
C ALA A 84 -1.18 -6.10 -7.22
N PRO A 85 -1.60 -7.08 -6.39
CA PRO A 85 -0.76 -7.54 -5.27
C PRO A 85 0.60 -8.10 -5.70
N GLY A 86 0.66 -8.73 -6.88
CA GLY A 86 1.90 -9.21 -7.47
C GLY A 86 2.89 -8.10 -7.83
N ALA A 87 2.49 -6.83 -7.83
CA ALA A 87 3.38 -5.70 -8.09
C ALA A 87 4.21 -5.28 -6.86
N LEU A 88 3.96 -5.84 -5.66
CA LEU A 88 4.75 -5.52 -4.47
C LEU A 88 6.22 -5.97 -4.62
N LEU A 89 6.44 -7.10 -5.29
CA LEU A 89 7.75 -7.69 -5.55
C LEU A 89 7.87 -8.00 -7.04
N VAL A 90 9.02 -7.73 -7.61
CA VAL A 90 9.33 -8.07 -9.00
C VAL A 90 9.24 -9.59 -9.22
N THR A 91 8.67 -10.00 -10.35
CA THR A 91 8.63 -11.41 -10.76
C THR A 91 9.89 -11.78 -11.56
N GLU A 92 10.20 -13.07 -11.67
CA GLU A 92 11.30 -13.56 -12.52
C GLU A 92 11.18 -13.09 -13.98
N SER A 93 9.95 -13.13 -14.52
CA SER A 93 9.69 -12.67 -15.90
C SER A 93 9.96 -11.18 -16.10
N GLU A 94 9.79 -10.37 -15.05
CA GLU A 94 10.08 -8.94 -15.09
C GLU A 94 11.57 -8.68 -14.88
N LEU A 95 12.23 -9.44 -14.00
CA LEU A 95 13.67 -9.39 -13.81
C LEU A 95 14.42 -9.66 -15.11
N GLU A 96 13.97 -10.63 -15.91
CA GLU A 96 14.60 -10.90 -17.21
C GLU A 96 14.46 -9.71 -18.17
N LYS A 97 13.25 -9.12 -18.27
CA LYS A 97 13.04 -7.88 -19.04
C LYS A 97 13.89 -6.73 -18.51
N ILE A 98 14.07 -6.62 -17.20
CA ILE A 98 14.91 -5.59 -16.59
C ILE A 98 16.37 -5.79 -17.02
N ARG A 99 16.89 -7.02 -17.00
CA ARG A 99 18.25 -7.34 -17.48
C ARG A 99 18.43 -6.99 -18.95
N GLU A 100 17.45 -7.30 -19.81
CA GLU A 100 17.46 -6.90 -21.21
C GLU A 100 17.54 -5.38 -21.37
N LEU A 101 16.77 -4.63 -20.58
CA LEU A 101 16.79 -3.16 -20.59
C LEU A 101 18.12 -2.62 -20.06
N GLU A 102 18.69 -3.21 -19.00
CA GLU A 102 20.00 -2.83 -18.47
C GLU A 102 21.10 -3.01 -19.51
N HIS A 103 21.10 -4.14 -20.23
CA HIS A 103 22.01 -4.40 -21.34
C HIS A 103 21.81 -3.39 -22.48
N THR A 104 20.56 -3.10 -22.84
CA THR A 104 20.23 -2.16 -23.93
C THR A 104 20.65 -0.72 -23.62
N TYR A 105 20.42 -0.27 -22.38
CA TYR A 105 20.71 1.12 -21.98
C TYR A 105 22.11 1.31 -21.38
N GLY A 106 22.85 0.23 -21.12
CA GLY A 106 24.18 0.28 -20.51
C GLY A 106 24.19 0.86 -19.09
N ARG A 107 23.07 0.73 -18.35
CA ARG A 107 22.93 1.27 -16.99
C ARG A 107 21.95 0.44 -16.16
N PRO A 108 22.09 0.43 -14.82
CA PRO A 108 21.13 -0.22 -13.93
C PRO A 108 19.73 0.37 -14.08
N ILE A 109 18.71 -0.50 -14.00
CA ILE A 109 17.30 -0.12 -14.08
C ILE A 109 16.65 -0.45 -12.74
N ASN A 110 16.03 0.55 -12.11
CA ASN A 110 15.29 0.34 -10.87
C ASN A 110 14.06 -0.54 -11.11
N PHE A 111 13.60 -1.22 -10.06
CA PHE A 111 12.44 -2.11 -10.10
C PHE A 111 11.69 -2.15 -8.76
N ASN A 112 10.52 -2.78 -8.79
CA ASN A 112 9.60 -2.81 -7.66
C ASN A 112 10.06 -3.81 -6.58
N THR A 113 10.16 -3.29 -5.36
CA THR A 113 10.42 -4.03 -4.13
C THR A 113 9.59 -3.38 -3.02
N PRO A 114 9.31 -4.08 -1.91
CA PRO A 114 8.65 -3.47 -0.75
C PRO A 114 9.31 -2.17 -0.28
N ARG A 115 10.64 -2.06 -0.42
CA ARG A 115 11.39 -0.86 -0.06
C ARG A 115 11.21 0.27 -1.07
N SER A 116 11.26 0.00 -2.38
CA SER A 116 11.04 1.04 -3.38
C SER A 116 9.61 1.58 -3.32
N TRP A 117 8.61 0.73 -3.08
CA TRP A 117 7.24 1.21 -2.79
C TRP A 117 7.17 2.11 -1.55
N ALA A 118 7.93 1.78 -0.50
CA ALA A 118 7.94 2.59 0.72
C ALA A 118 8.56 3.97 0.48
N ILE A 119 9.63 4.02 -0.32
CA ILE A 119 10.28 5.26 -0.75
C ILE A 119 9.30 6.09 -1.59
N LEU A 120 8.67 5.49 -2.60
CA LEU A 120 7.71 6.18 -3.47
C LEU A 120 6.55 6.76 -2.66
N SER A 121 5.99 5.96 -1.75
CA SER A 121 4.91 6.37 -0.86
C SER A 121 5.30 7.55 0.05
N ALA A 122 6.54 7.58 0.53
CA ALA A 122 7.06 8.72 1.30
C ALA A 122 7.24 9.97 0.43
N ILE A 123 7.79 9.84 -0.78
CA ILE A 123 8.00 10.95 -1.73
C ILE A 123 6.66 11.57 -2.14
N LEU A 124 5.68 10.75 -2.51
CA LEU A 124 4.33 11.21 -2.91
C LEU A 124 3.59 11.92 -1.77
N ASN A 125 3.99 11.70 -0.52
CA ASN A 125 3.41 12.38 0.63
C ASN A 125 4.00 13.77 0.90
N THR A 126 5.04 14.19 0.18
CA THR A 126 5.63 15.53 0.35
C THR A 126 4.73 16.61 -0.27
N PRO A 127 4.62 17.81 0.33
CA PRO A 127 3.74 18.88 -0.17
C PRO A 127 4.00 19.26 -1.63
N GLN A 128 5.27 19.32 -2.03
CA GLN A 128 5.68 19.67 -3.39
C GLN A 128 5.18 18.65 -4.41
N ILE A 129 5.32 17.36 -4.10
CA ILE A 129 4.89 16.29 -5.01
C ILE A 129 3.38 16.14 -5.01
N ARG A 130 2.69 16.37 -3.88
CA ARG A 130 1.23 16.42 -3.84
C ARG A 130 0.66 17.44 -4.80
N LYS A 131 1.24 18.65 -4.84
CA LYS A 131 0.84 19.68 -5.81
C LYS A 131 1.01 19.21 -7.26
N LEU A 132 2.08 18.48 -7.58
CA LEU A 132 2.26 17.90 -8.92
C LEU A 132 1.21 16.83 -9.22
N VAL A 133 0.88 15.99 -8.24
CA VAL A 133 -0.19 15.00 -8.37
C VAL A 133 -1.54 15.68 -8.62
N ASP A 134 -1.84 16.77 -7.93
CA ASP A 134 -3.09 17.51 -8.11
C ASP A 134 -3.18 18.14 -9.52
N ILE A 135 -2.09 18.73 -10.01
CA ILE A 135 -1.98 19.24 -11.39
C ILE A 135 -2.14 18.10 -12.41
N TYR A 136 -1.54 16.94 -12.14
CA TYR A 136 -1.66 15.79 -13.03
C TYR A 136 -3.09 15.20 -13.06
N ARG A 137 -3.77 15.24 -11.91
CA ARG A 137 -5.16 14.78 -11.74
C ARG A 137 -6.20 15.73 -12.32
N SER A 138 -5.95 17.03 -12.35
CA SER A 138 -6.92 18.01 -12.86
C SER A 138 -7.23 17.81 -14.34
N GLY A 139 -6.29 17.22 -15.10
CA GLY A 139 -6.48 16.91 -16.51
C GLY A 139 -6.81 18.14 -17.36
N THR A 140 -6.42 19.34 -16.91
CA THR A 140 -6.78 20.61 -17.55
C THR A 140 -6.08 20.81 -18.90
N GLY A 141 -5.20 19.88 -19.30
CA GLY A 141 -4.38 20.00 -20.49
C GLY A 141 -3.31 21.07 -20.35
N GLY A 142 -2.49 21.20 -21.39
CA GLY A 142 -1.47 22.26 -21.48
C GLY A 142 -0.11 21.92 -20.89
N ASN A 143 0.72 22.96 -20.78
CA ASN A 143 2.13 22.81 -20.43
C ASN A 143 2.33 22.36 -18.97
N GLU A 144 1.50 22.85 -18.04
CA GLU A 144 1.63 22.50 -16.62
C GLU A 144 1.35 21.02 -16.34
N GLU A 145 0.27 20.45 -16.90
CA GLU A 145 -0.01 19.01 -16.78
C GLU A 145 1.12 18.17 -17.40
N THR A 146 1.62 18.59 -18.57
CA THR A 146 2.69 17.88 -19.27
C THR A 146 3.98 17.85 -18.43
N MET A 147 4.35 19.00 -17.84
CA MET A 147 5.51 19.11 -16.97
C MET A 147 5.33 18.32 -15.67
N ALA A 148 4.15 18.37 -15.06
CA ALA A 148 3.84 17.57 -13.88
C ALA A 148 3.94 16.08 -14.17
N ARG A 149 3.39 15.62 -15.31
CA ARG A 149 3.51 14.23 -15.76
C ARG A 149 4.97 13.81 -15.92
N ILE A 150 5.80 14.59 -16.62
CA ILE A 150 7.21 14.25 -16.85
C ILE A 150 7.99 14.13 -15.53
N GLN A 151 7.74 15.04 -14.58
CA GLN A 151 8.37 14.99 -13.26
C GLN A 151 7.91 13.76 -12.45
N LEU A 152 6.61 13.48 -12.47
CA LEU A 152 6.05 12.31 -11.79
C LEU A 152 6.55 10.99 -12.41
N GLU A 153 6.62 10.88 -13.74
CA GLU A 153 7.21 9.73 -14.43
C GLU A 153 8.66 9.53 -14.01
N SER A 154 9.45 10.60 -13.93
CA SER A 154 10.85 10.53 -13.49
C SER A 154 10.97 10.00 -12.06
N ILE A 155 10.10 10.46 -11.15
CA ILE A 155 10.08 10.01 -9.75
C ILE A 155 9.63 8.56 -9.65
N VAL A 156 8.53 8.21 -10.32
CA VAL A 156 7.93 6.88 -10.27
C VAL A 156 8.87 5.85 -10.90
N TYR A 157 9.35 6.09 -12.13
CA TYR A 157 10.25 5.17 -12.83
C TYR A 157 11.60 5.09 -12.12
N GLY A 158 12.08 6.22 -11.60
CA GLY A 158 13.28 6.29 -10.78
C GLY A 158 13.18 5.55 -9.45
N THR A 159 11.98 5.20 -8.99
CA THR A 159 11.81 4.49 -7.71
C THR A 159 11.46 3.01 -7.91
N ILE A 160 10.37 2.72 -8.64
CA ILE A 160 9.81 1.37 -8.79
C ILE A 160 10.05 0.76 -10.17
N GLY A 161 10.78 1.46 -11.05
CA GLY A 161 11.08 1.01 -12.40
C GLY A 161 10.03 1.36 -13.44
N PRO A 162 10.39 1.31 -14.73
CA PRO A 162 9.51 1.72 -15.83
C PRO A 162 8.36 0.73 -16.10
N ILE A 163 8.53 -0.56 -15.80
CA ILE A 163 7.51 -1.59 -16.06
C ILE A 163 6.28 -1.31 -15.19
N ARG A 164 6.44 -1.41 -13.86
CA ARG A 164 5.35 -1.13 -12.90
C ARG A 164 5.04 0.35 -12.76
N GLY A 165 6.02 1.20 -13.00
CA GLY A 165 5.82 2.64 -12.98
C GLY A 165 4.79 3.11 -13.99
N ARG A 166 4.81 2.59 -15.23
CA ARG A 166 3.84 2.98 -16.26
C ARG A 166 2.41 2.63 -15.86
N GLU A 167 2.21 1.41 -15.33
CA GLU A 167 0.91 0.97 -14.81
C GLU A 167 0.47 1.87 -13.66
N PHE A 168 1.36 2.13 -12.70
CA PHE A 168 1.09 2.96 -11.54
C PHE A 168 0.69 4.41 -11.91
N MET A 169 1.26 4.99 -12.96
CA MET A 169 0.91 6.35 -13.39
C MET A 169 -0.58 6.50 -13.73
N ILE A 170 -1.22 5.45 -14.27
CA ILE A 170 -2.66 5.43 -14.54
C ILE A 170 -3.45 5.57 -13.24
N TYR A 171 -3.04 4.85 -12.19
CA TYR A 171 -3.66 4.90 -10.87
C TYR A 171 -3.43 6.23 -10.17
N LEU A 172 -2.26 6.84 -10.39
CA LEU A 172 -1.95 8.14 -9.85
C LEU A 172 -2.89 9.24 -10.40
N LYS A 173 -3.31 9.11 -11.66
CA LYS A 173 -4.25 10.02 -12.32
C LYS A 173 -5.69 9.92 -11.80
N ALA A 174 -6.06 8.80 -11.15
CA ALA A 174 -7.41 8.62 -10.65
C ALA A 174 -7.74 9.62 -9.54
N THR A 175 -8.91 10.27 -9.67
CA THR A 175 -9.45 11.26 -8.72
C THR A 175 -10.55 10.64 -7.86
N PRO A 176 -10.50 10.78 -6.52
CA PRO A 176 -11.58 10.28 -5.68
C PRO A 176 -12.89 11.01 -5.95
N ASP A 177 -14.02 10.31 -5.84
CA ASP A 177 -15.33 10.93 -5.73
C ASP A 177 -15.52 11.60 -4.36
N SER A 178 -16.49 12.51 -4.28
CA SER A 178 -16.77 13.23 -3.03
C SER A 178 -17.25 12.27 -1.93
N PRO A 179 -16.65 12.30 -0.72
CA PRO A 179 -17.15 11.53 0.42
C PRO A 179 -18.63 11.78 0.74
N THR A 180 -19.13 13.00 0.50
CA THR A 180 -20.54 13.35 0.73
C THR A 180 -21.47 12.70 -0.29
N GLU A 181 -21.03 12.53 -1.55
CA GLU A 181 -21.78 11.80 -2.58
C GLU A 181 -21.92 10.33 -2.19
N ILE A 182 -20.82 9.72 -1.73
CA ILE A 182 -20.80 8.31 -1.30
C ILE A 182 -21.72 8.09 -0.09
N LEU A 183 -21.70 9.00 0.88
CA LEU A 183 -22.54 8.92 2.09
C LEU A 183 -24.02 9.25 1.83
N ALA A 184 -24.37 9.91 0.73
CA ALA A 184 -25.76 10.23 0.41
C ALA A 184 -26.55 8.95 0.09
N ASP A 185 -25.97 8.06 -0.72
CA ASP A 185 -26.57 6.77 -1.08
C ASP A 185 -25.49 5.72 -1.37
N PRO A 186 -24.97 5.03 -0.34
CA PRO A 186 -23.83 4.13 -0.48
C PRO A 186 -24.09 2.92 -1.39
N GLU A 187 -25.32 2.40 -1.38
CA GLU A 187 -25.70 1.23 -2.19
C GLU A 187 -25.77 1.61 -3.67
N LYS A 188 -26.45 2.70 -4.00
CA LYS A 188 -26.53 3.21 -5.36
C LYS A 188 -25.17 3.64 -5.91
N TYR A 189 -24.30 4.18 -5.06
CA TYR A 189 -22.92 4.51 -5.44
C TYR A 189 -22.14 3.25 -5.88
N LEU A 190 -22.24 2.15 -5.13
CA LEU A 190 -21.62 0.88 -5.54
C LEU A 190 -22.25 0.29 -6.79
N GLU A 191 -23.58 0.35 -6.91
CA GLU A 191 -24.29 -0.12 -8.09
C GLU A 191 -23.85 0.62 -9.36
N LYS A 192 -23.69 1.95 -9.28
CA LYS A 192 -23.12 2.77 -10.36
C LYS A 192 -21.77 2.22 -10.81
N TYR A 193 -20.83 2.00 -9.89
CA TYR A 193 -19.51 1.46 -10.22
C TYR A 193 -19.55 0.04 -10.76
N ALA A 194 -20.38 -0.82 -10.20
CA ALA A 194 -20.56 -2.19 -10.68
C ALA A 194 -21.07 -2.22 -12.12
N ASN A 195 -22.03 -1.35 -12.45
CA ASN A 195 -22.59 -1.22 -13.79
C ASN A 195 -21.58 -0.63 -14.78
N GLU A 196 -20.86 0.42 -14.40
CA GLU A 196 -19.80 1.01 -15.22
C GLU A 196 -18.70 -0.01 -15.52
N MET A 197 -18.21 -0.74 -14.50
CA MET A 197 -17.20 -1.77 -14.68
C MET A 197 -17.69 -2.93 -15.53
N SER A 198 -18.96 -3.34 -15.43
CA SER A 198 -19.48 -4.48 -16.20
C SER A 198 -19.57 -4.21 -17.71
N ARG A 199 -19.67 -2.94 -18.10
CA ARG A 199 -19.74 -2.50 -19.51
C ARG A 199 -18.38 -2.08 -20.07
N ALA A 200 -17.40 -1.87 -19.20
CA ALA A 200 -16.08 -1.39 -19.53
C ALA A 200 -15.17 -2.50 -20.09
N SER A 201 -14.23 -2.12 -20.96
CA SER A 201 -13.07 -2.94 -21.28
C SER A 201 -12.26 -3.26 -20.01
N GLU A 202 -11.32 -4.21 -20.09
CA GLU A 202 -10.51 -4.60 -18.93
C GLU A 202 -9.70 -3.43 -18.35
N THR A 203 -9.08 -2.62 -19.24
CA THR A 203 -8.33 -1.42 -18.84
C THR A 203 -9.22 -0.38 -18.16
N GLU A 204 -10.37 -0.06 -18.77
CA GLU A 204 -11.32 0.89 -18.20
C GLU A 204 -11.90 0.38 -16.86
N ALA A 205 -12.18 -0.92 -16.75
CA ALA A 205 -12.65 -1.51 -15.50
C ALA A 205 -11.60 -1.39 -14.39
N SER A 206 -10.32 -1.59 -14.72
CA SER A 206 -9.21 -1.38 -13.78
C SER A 206 -9.12 0.08 -13.33
N GLU A 207 -9.29 1.05 -14.23
CA GLU A 207 -9.31 2.48 -13.88
C GLU A 207 -10.48 2.81 -12.94
N LYS A 208 -11.67 2.29 -13.24
CA LYS A 208 -12.87 2.46 -12.39
C LYS A 208 -12.68 1.83 -11.02
N LEU A 209 -12.11 0.63 -10.95
CA LEU A 209 -11.80 -0.02 -9.68
C LEU A 209 -10.80 0.80 -8.85
N SER A 210 -9.78 1.34 -9.51
CA SER A 210 -8.78 2.23 -8.87
C SER A 210 -9.44 3.46 -8.28
N LYS A 211 -10.31 4.10 -9.06
CA LYS A 211 -11.08 5.27 -8.64
C LYS A 211 -11.96 4.97 -7.44
N LEU A 212 -12.66 3.83 -7.45
CA LEU A 212 -13.46 3.35 -6.33
C LEU A 212 -12.60 3.16 -5.08
N ILE A 213 -11.44 2.51 -5.18
CA ILE A 213 -10.54 2.28 -4.05
C ILE A 213 -10.07 3.59 -3.42
N ILE A 214 -9.61 4.55 -4.23
CA ILE A 214 -9.14 5.86 -3.74
C ILE A 214 -10.30 6.65 -3.12
N SER A 215 -11.50 6.53 -3.67
CA SER A 215 -12.72 7.15 -3.12
C SER A 215 -13.07 6.57 -1.74
N LEU A 216 -13.00 5.25 -1.57
CA LEU A 216 -13.25 4.59 -0.29
C LEU A 216 -12.20 4.96 0.77
N PHE A 217 -10.93 5.06 0.39
CA PHE A 217 -9.89 5.57 1.29
C PHE A 217 -10.17 7.01 1.72
N SER A 218 -10.51 7.86 0.75
CA SER A 218 -10.81 9.28 0.99
C SER A 218 -12.03 9.46 1.88
N LEU A 219 -13.05 8.59 1.74
CA LEU A 219 -14.20 8.51 2.64
C LEU A 219 -13.78 8.19 4.08
N GLY A 220 -12.93 7.18 4.27
CA GLY A 220 -12.46 6.81 5.61
C GLY A 220 -11.72 7.95 6.30
N LYS A 221 -10.85 8.63 5.55
CA LYS A 221 -10.12 9.82 6.03
C LYS A 221 -11.08 10.98 6.36
N TYR A 222 -12.03 11.27 5.48
CA TYR A 222 -13.04 12.32 5.65
C TYR A 222 -13.84 12.13 6.94
N VAL A 223 -14.31 10.91 7.23
CA VAL A 223 -15.09 10.64 8.45
C VAL A 223 -14.25 10.87 9.71
N ALA A 224 -12.98 10.45 9.70
CA ALA A 224 -12.07 10.69 10.81
C ALA A 224 -11.78 12.19 11.02
N GLU A 225 -11.52 12.92 9.93
CA GLU A 225 -11.28 14.37 9.96
C GLU A 225 -12.51 15.13 10.46
N LYS A 226 -13.68 14.85 9.88
CA LYS A 226 -14.96 15.49 10.24
C LYS A 226 -15.25 15.35 11.73
N TYR A 227 -15.14 14.13 12.28
CA TYR A 227 -15.34 13.87 13.70
C TYR A 227 -14.33 14.61 14.59
N ALA A 228 -13.08 14.72 14.14
CA ALA A 228 -12.04 15.39 14.92
C ALA A 228 -12.17 16.91 14.95
N THR A 229 -12.69 17.50 13.88
CA THR A 229 -12.82 18.95 13.74
C THR A 229 -14.11 19.53 14.31
N GLU A 230 -15.09 18.69 14.67
CA GLU A 230 -16.36 19.14 15.23
C GLU A 230 -16.20 19.53 16.71
N PRO A 231 -16.37 20.82 17.07
CA PRO A 231 -16.19 21.28 18.45
C PRO A 231 -17.25 20.76 19.42
N ASP A 232 -18.49 20.55 18.96
CA ASP A 232 -19.56 20.01 19.80
C ASP A 232 -19.50 18.48 19.83
N ARG A 233 -19.10 17.93 20.99
CA ARG A 233 -18.97 16.47 21.18
C ARG A 233 -20.27 15.71 20.94
N VAL A 234 -21.42 16.26 21.29
CA VAL A 234 -22.70 15.57 21.10
C VAL A 234 -23.03 15.50 19.62
N LYS A 235 -22.83 16.62 18.92
CA LYS A 235 -22.98 16.69 17.46
C LYS A 235 -22.00 15.75 16.75
N ALA A 236 -20.73 15.76 17.13
CA ALA A 236 -19.69 14.88 16.57
C ALA A 236 -20.07 13.40 16.72
N GLU A 237 -20.55 12.99 17.90
CA GLU A 237 -20.99 11.61 18.15
C GLU A 237 -22.21 11.22 17.31
N ASN A 238 -23.19 12.11 17.14
CA ASN A 238 -24.36 11.86 16.31
C ASN A 238 -23.98 11.73 14.83
N GLU A 239 -23.16 12.65 14.31
CA GLU A 239 -22.67 12.60 12.93
C GLU A 239 -21.79 11.38 12.66
N LEU A 240 -20.99 10.97 13.66
CA LEU A 240 -20.20 9.75 13.57
C LEU A 240 -21.09 8.51 13.49
N ARG A 241 -22.12 8.41 14.34
CA ARG A 241 -23.07 7.28 14.30
C ARG A 241 -23.77 7.21 12.95
N GLU A 242 -24.24 8.34 12.43
CA GLU A 242 -24.88 8.41 11.12
C GLU A 242 -23.92 7.97 10.00
N SER A 243 -22.68 8.47 10.02
CA SER A 243 -21.65 8.11 9.06
C SER A 243 -21.26 6.63 9.17
N ALA A 244 -21.14 6.11 10.39
CA ALA A 244 -20.83 4.70 10.65
C ALA A 244 -21.94 3.77 10.18
N GLU A 245 -23.21 4.15 10.35
CA GLU A 245 -24.35 3.39 9.82
C GLU A 245 -24.31 3.33 8.29
N LYS A 246 -24.10 4.48 7.62
CA LYS A 246 -23.96 4.55 6.16
C LYS A 246 -22.78 3.74 5.64
N ILE A 247 -21.63 3.84 6.31
CA ILE A 247 -20.46 3.01 6.01
C ILE A 247 -20.77 1.51 6.22
N ALA A 248 -21.50 1.15 7.27
CA ALA A 248 -21.83 -0.24 7.51
C ALA A 248 -22.72 -0.80 6.39
N ARG A 249 -23.70 -0.01 5.90
CA ARG A 249 -24.50 -0.37 4.71
C ARG A 249 -23.62 -0.54 3.46
N LEU A 250 -22.67 0.37 3.23
CA LEU A 250 -21.70 0.27 2.14
C LEU A 250 -20.91 -1.04 2.21
N ILE A 251 -20.38 -1.38 3.39
CA ILE A 251 -19.60 -2.60 3.58
C ILE A 251 -20.48 -3.84 3.39
N THR A 252 -21.70 -3.84 3.91
CA THR A 252 -22.67 -4.92 3.67
C THR A 252 -22.94 -5.11 2.19
N ALA A 253 -23.12 -4.03 1.44
CA ALA A 253 -23.32 -4.10 0.00
C ALA A 253 -22.10 -4.70 -0.72
N ILE A 254 -20.87 -4.35 -0.33
CA ILE A 254 -19.62 -4.98 -0.83
C ILE A 254 -19.64 -6.50 -0.55
N PHE A 255 -20.05 -6.93 0.65
CA PHE A 255 -20.08 -8.35 1.00
C PHE A 255 -21.27 -9.13 0.44
N SER A 256 -22.33 -8.45 0.01
CA SER A 256 -23.55 -9.10 -0.46
C SER A 256 -23.32 -10.01 -1.69
N GLY A 257 -22.21 -9.83 -2.39
CA GLY A 257 -21.90 -10.57 -3.62
C GLY A 257 -22.80 -10.21 -4.79
N LYS A 258 -23.72 -9.23 -4.64
CA LYS A 258 -24.61 -8.77 -5.71
C LYS A 258 -23.86 -8.22 -6.93
N HIS A 259 -22.63 -7.77 -6.74
CA HIS A 259 -21.80 -7.17 -7.78
C HIS A 259 -20.48 -7.96 -7.92
N PRO A 260 -20.36 -8.87 -8.90
CA PRO A 260 -19.21 -9.79 -8.99
C PRO A 260 -17.86 -9.10 -9.24
N ARG A 261 -17.85 -7.87 -9.78
CA ARG A 261 -16.64 -7.06 -9.96
C ARG A 261 -16.27 -6.22 -8.72
N ILE A 262 -17.12 -6.18 -7.70
CA ILE A 262 -16.86 -5.51 -6.43
C ILE A 262 -16.31 -6.56 -5.47
N ILE A 263 -15.01 -6.50 -5.22
CA ILE A 263 -14.31 -7.50 -4.40
C ILE A 263 -14.38 -7.13 -2.91
N PRO A 264 -14.50 -8.12 -1.99
CA PRO A 264 -14.49 -7.88 -0.55
C PRO A 264 -13.30 -7.07 -0.01
N GLU A 265 -12.16 -7.13 -0.70
CA GLU A 265 -10.91 -6.42 -0.40
C GLU A 265 -11.09 -4.88 -0.40
N LEU A 266 -12.16 -4.36 -1.03
CA LEU A 266 -12.52 -2.93 -1.05
C LEU A 266 -12.85 -2.33 0.31
N VAL A 267 -13.06 -3.16 1.34
CA VAL A 267 -13.21 -2.68 2.73
C VAL A 267 -11.88 -2.20 3.31
N ALA A 268 -10.75 -2.77 2.88
CA ALA A 268 -9.43 -2.39 3.41
C ALA A 268 -9.06 -0.92 3.15
N PRO A 269 -9.24 -0.35 1.94
CA PRO A 269 -9.03 1.07 1.66
C PRO A 269 -9.73 1.99 2.65
N LEU A 270 -11.01 1.74 2.93
CA LEU A 270 -11.81 2.52 3.86
C LEU A 270 -11.21 2.49 5.27
N ILE A 271 -10.83 1.30 5.76
CA ILE A 271 -10.20 1.15 7.09
C ILE A 271 -8.85 1.89 7.12
N TYR A 272 -8.02 1.73 6.10
CA TYR A 272 -6.73 2.43 6.04
C TYR A 272 -6.89 3.94 5.93
N GLY A 273 -7.97 4.43 5.29
CA GLY A 273 -8.35 5.84 5.27
C GLY A 273 -8.55 6.39 6.68
N VAL A 274 -9.35 5.69 7.50
CA VAL A 274 -9.54 6.04 8.93
C VAL A 274 -8.21 6.02 9.68
N LEU A 275 -7.42 4.95 9.50
CA LEU A 275 -6.13 4.78 10.17
C LEU A 275 -5.08 5.82 9.76
N SER A 276 -5.22 6.41 8.58
CA SER A 276 -4.28 7.41 8.05
C SER A 276 -4.42 8.79 8.71
N TYR A 277 -5.49 9.02 9.47
CA TYR A 277 -5.71 10.25 10.23
C TYR A 277 -4.54 10.54 11.19
N ARG A 278 -4.10 11.79 11.27
CA ARG A 278 -2.91 12.21 12.02
C ARG A 278 -3.12 13.31 13.06
N GLY A 279 -4.35 13.73 13.29
CA GLY A 279 -4.59 14.77 14.30
C GLY A 279 -4.54 14.24 15.73
N GLU A 280 -4.67 15.17 16.66
CA GLU A 280 -4.78 14.87 18.08
C GLU A 280 -5.94 13.89 18.30
N ARG A 281 -5.76 12.93 19.23
CA ARG A 281 -6.76 11.88 19.52
C ARG A 281 -6.94 10.81 18.44
N ARG A 282 -5.99 10.63 17.51
CA ARG A 282 -6.02 9.56 16.48
C ARG A 282 -6.49 8.20 17.03
N ASP A 283 -5.96 7.77 18.18
CA ASP A 283 -6.25 6.45 18.73
C ASP A 283 -7.69 6.33 19.23
N GLU A 284 -8.19 7.37 19.90
CA GLU A 284 -9.58 7.46 20.33
C GLU A 284 -10.54 7.45 19.13
N ILE A 285 -10.28 8.30 18.14
CA ILE A 285 -11.11 8.46 16.93
C ILE A 285 -11.18 7.14 16.15
N THR A 286 -10.02 6.52 15.93
CA THR A 286 -9.94 5.23 15.24
C THR A 286 -10.72 4.17 16.01
N THR A 287 -10.53 4.08 17.33
CA THR A 287 -11.20 3.10 18.18
C THR A 287 -12.71 3.30 18.16
N ARG A 288 -13.17 4.55 18.17
CA ARG A 288 -14.59 4.89 18.12
C ARG A 288 -15.22 4.49 16.78
N ILE A 289 -14.61 4.90 15.66
CA ILE A 289 -15.09 4.57 14.31
C ILE A 289 -15.13 3.05 14.13
N LEU A 290 -14.01 2.35 14.38
CA LEU A 290 -13.94 0.90 14.20
C LEU A 290 -14.84 0.15 15.18
N GLY A 291 -15.02 0.67 16.40
CA GLY A 291 -15.94 0.12 17.39
C GLY A 291 -17.40 0.16 16.93
N GLU A 292 -17.84 1.26 16.32
CA GLU A 292 -19.18 1.33 15.73
C GLU A 292 -19.34 0.37 14.54
N LEU A 293 -18.32 0.21 13.69
CA LEU A 293 -18.35 -0.76 12.59
C LEU A 293 -18.46 -2.20 13.08
N VAL A 294 -17.75 -2.55 14.16
CA VAL A 294 -17.79 -3.89 14.79
C VAL A 294 -19.16 -4.22 15.40
N LYS A 295 -19.98 -3.23 15.73
CA LYS A 295 -21.35 -3.47 16.21
C LYS A 295 -22.26 -4.01 15.11
N ASN A 296 -21.94 -3.80 13.84
CA ASN A 296 -22.75 -4.32 12.74
C ASN A 296 -22.63 -5.86 12.64
N PRO A 297 -23.75 -6.60 12.74
CA PRO A 297 -23.72 -8.07 12.73
C PRO A 297 -23.18 -8.68 11.43
N GLN A 298 -23.43 -8.04 10.29
CA GLN A 298 -23.01 -8.55 8.96
C GLN A 298 -21.49 -8.46 8.81
N LEU A 299 -20.88 -7.41 9.39
CA LEU A 299 -19.44 -7.24 9.42
C LEU A 299 -18.73 -8.32 10.25
N ARG A 300 -19.33 -8.76 11.37
CA ARG A 300 -18.76 -9.80 12.27
C ARG A 300 -18.56 -11.15 11.61
N ALA A 301 -19.37 -11.47 10.60
CA ALA A 301 -19.26 -12.72 9.87
C ALA A 301 -18.17 -12.71 8.78
N SER A 302 -17.54 -11.56 8.49
CA SER A 302 -16.59 -11.42 7.38
C SER A 302 -15.16 -11.79 7.78
N LYS A 303 -14.35 -12.30 6.83
CA LYS A 303 -12.89 -12.50 7.02
C LYS A 303 -12.13 -11.21 7.39
N TYR A 304 -12.71 -10.06 7.07
CA TYR A 304 -12.17 -8.72 7.37
C TYR A 304 -12.54 -8.21 8.76
N PHE A 305 -13.50 -8.84 9.44
CA PHE A 305 -13.69 -8.65 10.86
C PHE A 305 -12.39 -8.85 11.62
N MET A 306 -11.64 -9.90 11.29
CA MET A 306 -10.34 -10.17 11.90
C MET A 306 -9.30 -9.11 11.58
N LEU A 307 -9.37 -8.43 10.43
CA LEU A 307 -8.49 -7.29 10.11
C LEU A 307 -8.82 -6.10 11.03
N ILE A 308 -10.10 -5.70 11.08
CA ILE A 308 -10.59 -4.62 11.95
C ILE A 308 -10.29 -4.93 13.43
N TYR A 309 -10.59 -6.16 13.85
CA TYR A 309 -10.43 -6.64 15.20
C TYR A 309 -8.95 -6.76 15.61
N ARG A 310 -8.05 -7.23 14.72
CA ARG A 310 -6.60 -7.22 14.99
C ARG A 310 -6.05 -5.80 15.12
N VAL A 311 -6.53 -4.87 14.31
CA VAL A 311 -6.16 -3.45 14.41
C VAL A 311 -6.61 -2.88 15.76
N LEU A 312 -7.85 -3.17 16.19
CA LEU A 312 -8.38 -2.77 17.50
C LEU A 312 -7.60 -3.39 18.67
N GLN A 313 -7.47 -4.72 18.72
CA GLN A 313 -6.79 -5.44 19.80
C GLN A 313 -5.32 -5.02 20.00
N ARG A 314 -4.62 -4.67 18.92
CA ARG A 314 -3.21 -4.24 19.00
C ARG A 314 -3.07 -2.82 19.56
N ARG A 315 -4.11 -1.98 19.46
CA ARG A 315 -4.10 -0.62 20.01
C ARG A 315 -4.45 -0.60 21.49
N GLU A 316 -5.36 -1.45 21.95
CA GLU A 316 -5.66 -1.60 23.39
C GLU A 316 -4.47 -2.10 24.23
N ARG A 317 -3.44 -2.67 23.60
CA ARG A 317 -2.22 -3.15 24.25
C ARG A 317 -1.10 -2.10 24.34
N ARG A 318 -1.28 -0.90 23.81
CA ARG A 318 -0.31 0.21 23.85
C ARG A 318 -0.81 1.29 24.79
#